data_AF-U2R984-F1
#
_entry.id   AF-U2R984-F1
#
_cell.length_a   1.000
_cell.length_b   1.000
_cell.length_c   1.000
_cell.angle_alpha   90.00
_cell.angle_beta   90.00
_cell.angle_gamma   90.00
#
_symmetry.space_group_name_H-M   'P 1'
#
loop_
_entity.id
_entity.type
_entity.pdbx_description
1 polymer ?
#
loop_
_entity_poly.entity_id
_entity_poly.type
_entity_poly.pdbx_seq_one_letter_code
_entity_poly.pdbx_strand_id
1 'polypeptide(L)'
;MTHTDDVREFLTSRRAKITPEQAGLPAYGGNRRVAGLRREEVAMLAGMSVDYYTRIERGNLSGASDSVLEALARALQLDDAETAHLYDLARAASVAPRVRRK
;
A
#
# COMPACT_ATOMS: atom_id res chain seq x y z
N MET A 1 19.44 -1.25 -3.46
CA MET A 1 17.98 -1.28 -3.34
C MET A 1 17.37 -0.67 -4.59
N THR A 2 16.32 -1.28 -5.13
CA THR A 2 15.56 -0.71 -6.25
C THR A 2 14.30 -0.07 -5.69
N HIS A 3 13.82 1.04 -6.24
CA HIS A 3 12.59 1.72 -5.78
C HIS A 3 11.37 0.80 -5.64
N THR A 4 11.29 -0.27 -6.44
CA THR A 4 10.26 -1.33 -6.33
C THR A 4 10.31 -2.08 -4.99
N ASP A 5 11.51 -2.35 -4.49
CA ASP A 5 11.74 -3.04 -3.22
C ASP A 5 11.45 -2.10 -2.03
N ASP A 6 11.87 -0.84 -2.11
CA ASP A 6 11.55 0.19 -1.11
C ASP A 6 10.03 0.39 -0.96
N VAL A 7 9.29 0.48 -2.08
CA VAL A 7 7.82 0.53 -2.07
C VAL A 7 7.21 -0.70 -1.41
N ARG A 8 7.70 -1.89 -1.77
CA ARG A 8 7.18 -3.15 -1.24
C ARG A 8 7.38 -3.25 0.26
N GLU A 9 8.58 -2.96 0.72
CA GLU A 9 8.93 -3.00 2.14
C GLU A 9 8.13 -1.96 2.93
N PHE A 10 8.03 -0.73 2.42
CA PHE A 10 7.23 0.32 3.04
C PHE A 10 5.77 -0.11 3.19
N LEU A 11 5.09 -0.46 2.10
CA LEU A 11 3.66 -0.80 2.14
C LEU A 11 3.37 -2.07 2.94
N THR A 12 4.24 -3.08 2.86
CA THR A 12 4.10 -4.31 3.64
C THR A 12 4.23 -4.01 5.14
N SER A 13 5.21 -3.18 5.53
CA SER A 13 5.43 -2.76 6.91
C SER A 13 4.24 -1.96 7.45
N ARG A 14 3.74 -0.98 6.69
CA ARG A 14 2.57 -0.17 7.10
C ARG A 14 1.32 -1.02 7.26
N ARG A 15 1.04 -1.92 6.31
CA ARG A 15 -0.09 -2.84 6.39
C ARG A 15 -0.03 -3.77 7.61
N ALA A 16 1.17 -4.22 7.99
CA ALA A 16 1.36 -5.09 9.15
C ALA A 16 1.17 -4.37 10.50
N LYS A 17 1.33 -3.04 10.55
CA LYS A 17 1.22 -2.24 11.77
C LYS A 17 -0.21 -1.89 12.15
N ILE A 18 -1.10 -1.72 11.17
CA ILE A 18 -2.49 -1.36 11.38
C ILE A 18 -3.34 -2.62 11.59
N THR A 19 -4.08 -2.68 12.69
CA THR A 19 -5.06 -3.73 12.93
C THR A 19 -6.39 -3.38 12.26
N PRO A 20 -7.24 -4.36 11.95
CA PRO A 20 -8.55 -4.09 11.39
C PRO A 20 -9.43 -3.29 12.34
N GLU A 21 -9.31 -3.52 13.65
CA GLU A 21 -10.06 -2.73 14.65
C GLU A 21 -9.67 -1.25 14.58
N GLN A 22 -8.37 -0.94 14.44
CA GLN A 22 -7.90 0.44 14.24
C GLN A 22 -8.44 1.05 12.94
N ALA A 23 -8.57 0.23 11.89
CA ALA A 23 -9.15 0.63 10.62
C ALA A 23 -10.69 0.65 10.61
N GLY A 24 -11.35 0.44 11.75
CA GLY A 24 -12.82 0.41 11.86
C GLY A 24 -13.47 -0.82 11.23
N LEU A 25 -12.68 -1.85 10.91
CA LEU A 25 -13.17 -3.12 10.41
C LEU A 25 -13.41 -4.09 11.58
N PRO A 26 -14.55 -4.80 11.58
CA PRO A 26 -14.75 -5.88 12.52
C PRO A 26 -13.64 -6.92 12.36
N ALA A 27 -13.05 -7.34 13.48
CA ALA A 27 -12.10 -8.44 13.52
C ALA A 27 -12.82 -9.79 13.28
N TYR A 28 -13.36 -9.99 12.07
CA TYR A 28 -13.94 -11.28 11.70
C TYR A 28 -12.82 -12.30 11.47
N GLY A 29 -12.78 -13.33 12.32
CA GLY A 29 -12.16 -14.62 11.97
C GLY A 29 -11.28 -15.25 13.05
N GLY A 30 -11.69 -16.42 13.53
CA GLY A 30 -10.91 -17.29 14.42
C GLY A 30 -9.71 -17.99 13.78
N ASN A 31 -9.12 -17.44 12.70
CA ASN A 31 -7.88 -17.97 12.09
C ASN A 31 -7.15 -16.94 11.20
N ARG A 32 -6.89 -15.73 11.69
CA ARG A 32 -6.12 -14.71 10.95
C ARG A 32 -4.63 -15.12 10.89
N ARG A 33 -4.08 -15.22 9.67
CA ARG A 33 -2.67 -15.59 9.40
C ARG A 33 -1.72 -14.41 9.18
N VAL A 34 -2.23 -13.17 9.25
CA VAL A 34 -1.45 -11.93 9.06
C VAL A 34 -1.51 -11.09 10.32
N ALA A 35 -0.43 -10.38 10.67
CA ALA A 35 -0.37 -9.59 11.90
C ALA A 35 -1.29 -8.35 11.85
N GLY A 36 -1.38 -7.69 10.70
CA GLY A 36 -2.23 -6.51 10.49
C GLY A 36 -3.33 -6.75 9.46
N LEU A 37 -3.62 -5.72 8.67
CA LEU A 37 -4.62 -5.79 7.60
C LEU A 37 -4.24 -6.81 6.51
N ARG A 38 -5.25 -7.46 5.95
CA ARG A 38 -5.15 -8.24 4.71
C ARG A 38 -5.16 -7.31 3.50
N ARG A 39 -4.65 -7.81 2.38
CA ARG A 39 -4.70 -7.06 1.11
C ARG A 39 -6.13 -6.71 0.67
N GLU A 40 -7.05 -7.65 0.91
CA GLU A 40 -8.49 -7.45 0.63
C GLU A 40 -9.09 -6.32 1.49
N GLU A 41 -8.70 -6.24 2.76
CA GLU A 41 -9.16 -5.22 3.70
C GLU A 41 -8.63 -3.83 3.30
N VAL A 42 -7.34 -3.72 2.97
CA VAL A 42 -6.76 -2.44 2.50
C VAL A 42 -7.41 -1.98 1.19
N ALA A 43 -7.60 -2.89 0.24
CA ALA A 43 -8.22 -2.56 -1.04
C ALA A 43 -9.66 -2.07 -0.86
N MET A 44 -10.43 -2.70 0.04
CA MET A 44 -11.77 -2.27 0.41
C MET A 44 -11.76 -0.85 1.02
N LEU A 45 -10.90 -0.61 2.01
CA LEU A 45 -10.77 0.69 2.67
C LEU A 45 -10.34 1.81 1.70
N ALA A 46 -9.47 1.48 0.75
CA ALA A 46 -8.97 2.42 -0.24
C ALA A 46 -9.86 2.53 -1.50
N GLY A 47 -11.01 1.84 -1.55
CA GLY A 47 -11.95 1.90 -2.67
C GLY A 47 -11.39 1.39 -4.00
N MET A 48 -10.51 0.38 -3.98
CA MET A 48 -9.86 -0.17 -5.17
C MET A 48 -9.92 -1.70 -5.24
N SER A 49 -9.59 -2.25 -6.40
CA SER A 49 -9.53 -3.72 -6.56
C SER A 49 -8.33 -4.32 -5.83
N VAL A 50 -8.51 -5.52 -5.26
CA VAL A 50 -7.45 -6.27 -4.55
C VAL A 50 -6.22 -6.52 -5.44
N ASP A 51 -6.44 -6.81 -6.73
CA ASP A 51 -5.35 -6.99 -7.70
C ASP A 51 -4.53 -5.71 -7.88
N TYR A 52 -5.20 -4.55 -7.93
CA TYR A 52 -4.53 -3.28 -8.08
C TYR A 52 -3.66 -2.96 -6.87
N TYR A 53 -4.21 -3.13 -5.65
CA TYR A 53 -3.40 -3.00 -4.43
C TYR A 53 -2.24 -4.00 -4.39
N THR A 54 -2.45 -5.26 -4.80
CA THR A 54 -1.39 -6.27 -4.84
C THR A 54 -0.27 -5.89 -5.80
N ARG A 55 -0.57 -5.26 -6.94
CA ARG A 55 0.44 -4.74 -7.86
C ARG A 55 1.22 -3.57 -7.26
N ILE A 56 0.53 -2.64 -6.61
CA ILE A 56 1.14 -1.50 -5.90
C ILE A 56 2.05 -2.00 -4.78
N GLU A 57 1.57 -2.89 -3.91
CA GLU A 57 2.36 -3.47 -2.81
C GLU A 57 3.56 -4.28 -3.32
N ARG A 58 3.50 -4.86 -4.53
CA ARG A 58 4.65 -5.52 -5.16
C ARG A 58 5.67 -4.54 -5.77
N GLY A 59 5.47 -3.24 -5.60
CA GLY A 59 6.39 -2.20 -6.04
C GLY A 59 6.05 -1.56 -7.39
N ASN A 60 4.89 -1.86 -7.95
CA ASN A 60 4.40 -1.19 -9.16
C ASN A 60 3.53 0.02 -8.77
N LEU A 61 4.20 1.06 -8.25
CA LEU A 61 3.57 2.33 -7.93
C LEU A 61 3.50 3.29 -9.13
N SER A 62 4.15 2.94 -10.25
CA SER A 62 4.21 3.78 -11.44
C SER A 62 2.82 4.00 -12.05
N GLY A 63 2.39 5.25 -12.11
CA GLY A 63 1.07 5.63 -12.66
C GLY A 63 -0.08 5.51 -11.67
N ALA A 64 0.20 5.33 -10.37
CA ALA A 64 -0.79 5.65 -9.33
C ALA A 64 -1.10 7.16 -9.36
N SER A 65 -2.37 7.52 -9.34
CA SER A 65 -2.80 8.91 -9.25
C SER A 65 -2.72 9.41 -7.80
N ASP A 66 -2.70 10.73 -7.62
CA ASP A 66 -2.71 11.35 -6.30
C ASP A 66 -3.90 10.86 -5.45
N SER A 67 -5.08 10.68 -6.05
CA SER A 67 -6.25 10.13 -5.36
C SER A 67 -6.04 8.70 -4.87
N VAL A 68 -5.27 7.87 -5.61
CA VAL A 68 -4.90 6.51 -5.17
C VAL A 68 -3.92 6.58 -4.00
N LEU A 69 -2.94 7.48 -4.04
CA LEU A 69 -1.98 7.68 -2.95
C LEU A 69 -2.67 8.20 -1.68
N GLU A 70 -3.58 9.15 -1.83
CA GLU A 70 -4.41 9.68 -0.73
C GLU A 70 -5.31 8.60 -0.13
N ALA A 71 -5.96 7.77 -0.98
CA ALA A 71 -6.79 6.66 -0.51
C ALA A 71 -5.96 5.62 0.26
N LEU A 72 -4.75 5.31 -0.19
CA LEU A 72 -3.82 4.41 0.53
C LEU A 72 -3.35 5.02 1.86
N ALA A 73 -3.02 6.31 1.87
CA ALA A 73 -2.61 7.01 3.08
C ALA A 73 -3.72 6.97 4.14
N ARG A 74 -4.97 7.22 3.73
CA ARG A 74 -6.14 7.10 4.61
C ARG A 74 -6.39 5.67 5.09
N ALA A 75 -6.38 4.70 4.17
CA ALA A 75 -6.65 3.29 4.48
C ALA A 75 -5.60 2.68 5.43
N LEU A 76 -4.34 3.11 5.33
CA LEU A 76 -3.25 2.66 6.18
C LEU A 76 -3.01 3.56 7.40
N GLN A 77 -3.85 4.59 7.59
CA GLN A 77 -3.73 5.59 8.66
C GLN A 77 -2.31 6.17 8.77
N LEU A 78 -1.71 6.50 7.62
CA LEU A 78 -0.35 7.07 7.57
C LEU A 78 -0.33 8.46 8.20
N ASP A 79 0.74 8.77 8.91
CA ASP A 79 1.02 10.13 9.37
C ASP A 79 1.53 11.02 8.22
N ASP A 80 1.76 12.30 8.51
CA ASP A 80 2.20 13.28 7.51
C ASP A 80 3.57 12.93 6.88
N ALA A 81 4.49 12.39 7.68
CA ALA A 81 5.83 12.03 7.21
C ALA A 81 5.79 10.77 6.33
N GLU A 82 4.99 9.78 6.73
CA GLU A 82 4.75 8.55 5.98
C GLU A 82 3.99 8.82 4.68
N THR A 83 3.04 9.75 4.71
CA THR A 83 2.32 10.21 3.54
C THR A 83 3.29 10.88 2.57
N ALA A 84 4.10 11.85 3.03
CA ALA A 84 5.12 12.48 2.20
C ALA A 84 6.07 11.46 1.56
N HIS A 85 6.52 10.48 2.34
CA HIS A 85 7.38 9.40 1.86
C HIS A 85 6.71 8.54 0.78
N LEU A 86 5.42 8.22 0.92
CA LEU A 86 4.65 7.51 -0.11
C LEU A 86 4.63 8.28 -1.44
N TYR A 87 4.43 9.60 -1.39
CA TYR A 87 4.47 10.45 -2.58
C TYR A 87 5.87 10.56 -3.20
N ASP A 88 6.92 10.54 -2.40
CA ASP A 88 8.30 10.53 -2.90
C ASP A 88 8.63 9.20 -3.59
N LEU A 89 8.20 8.08 -3.01
CA LEU A 89 8.31 6.75 -3.62
C LEU A 89 7.55 6.68 -4.95
N ALA A 90 6.35 7.28 -5.03
CA ALA A 90 5.56 7.36 -6.26
C ALA A 90 6.29 8.13 -7.36
N ARG A 91 6.84 9.30 -7.01
CA ARG A 91 7.61 10.14 -7.92
C ARG A 91 8.85 9.40 -8.40
N ALA A 92 9.60 8.76 -7.51
CA ALA A 92 10.78 7.99 -7.88
C ALA A 92 10.45 6.79 -8.80
N ALA A 93 9.34 6.10 -8.55
CA ALA A 93 8.85 5.00 -9.39
C ALA A 93 8.34 5.46 -10.77
N SER A 94 7.92 6.72 -10.91
CA SER A 94 7.50 7.30 -12.20
C SER A 94 8.68 7.67 -13.09
N VAL A 95 9.81 8.07 -12.49
CA VAL A 95 11.03 8.52 -13.18
C VAL A 95 11.93 7.33 -13.57
N ALA A 96 11.85 6.22 -12.85
CA ALA A 96 12.60 5.02 -13.20
C ALA A 96 12.21 4.50 -14.60
N PRO A 97 13.16 4.32 -15.54
CA PRO A 97 12.85 3.77 -16.85
C PRO A 97 12.21 2.40 -16.65
N ARG A 98 11.00 2.21 -17.22
CA ARG A 98 10.29 0.93 -17.20
C ARG A 98 11.14 -0.09 -17.95
N VAL A 99 12.04 -0.77 -17.25
CA VAL A 99 12.69 -1.97 -17.78
C VAL A 99 11.59 -3.01 -17.89
N ARG A 100 10.93 -3.03 -19.04
CA ARG A 100 10.05 -4.13 -19.45
C ARG A 100 10.93 -5.38 -19.49
N ARG A 101 10.94 -6.17 -18.43
CA ARG A 101 11.38 -7.57 -18.52
C ARG A 101 10.39 -8.29 -19.42
N LYS A 102 10.86 -8.63 -20.62
CA LYS A 102 10.17 -9.42 -21.65
C LYS A 102 10.20 -10.89 -21.27
#